data_AF-A0A914QW55-F1
#
_entry.id   AF-A0A914QW55-F1
#
_cell.length_a   1.000
_cell.length_b   1.000
_cell.length_c   1.000
_cell.angle_alpha   90.00
_cell.angle_beta   90.00
_cell.angle_gamma   90.00
#
_symmetry.space_group_name_H-M   'P 1'
#
loop_
_entity.id
_entity.type
_entity.pdbx_description
1 polymer ?
#
loop_
_entity_poly.entity_id
_entity_poly.type
_entity_poly.pdbx_seq_one_letter_code
_entity_poly.pdbx_strand_id
1 'polypeptide(L)'
;MAVRAKHHITISTQDQFINDITTKPGGELTREWNQIQSPQKYPSVAFEQEEKRASKYPDHLRKNRYRSIELNDFQRILMGANGYFRGNYASVIDFRKVVLQEKCAVTVALCNTYEEAIEGGKSVMKEKSAQYYPVERTTPLLLGEFQVLLKKVTETVYTVNKDEREIIAVSRFEIRETQKTGLRRSGKLLHYVIHVNYELWSDLGVPKLTQPIIDIYNEFVEPSIAKNCPVAIHCSA
;
A
#
# COMPACT_ATOMS: atom_id res chain seq x y z
N MET A 1 -25.98 27.01 0.25
CA MET A 1 -25.86 25.88 1.19
C MET A 1 -26.40 24.63 0.50
N ALA A 2 -25.53 23.81 -0.09
CA ALA A 2 -25.94 22.54 -0.71
C ALA A 2 -25.85 21.44 0.35
N VAL A 3 -26.99 20.84 0.65
CA VAL A 3 -27.12 19.70 1.56
C VAL A 3 -26.39 18.52 0.94
N ARG A 4 -25.33 18.04 1.61
CA ARG A 4 -24.69 16.76 1.28
C ARG A 4 -25.75 15.67 1.39
N ALA A 5 -26.14 15.08 0.27
CA ALA A 5 -26.82 13.79 0.28
C ALA A 5 -25.81 12.72 0.73
N LYS A 6 -25.57 12.65 2.05
CA LYS A 6 -24.98 11.46 2.65
C LYS A 6 -25.96 10.33 2.36
N HIS A 7 -25.60 9.46 1.43
CA HIS A 7 -26.19 8.13 1.38
C HIS A 7 -25.67 7.41 2.62
N HIS A 8 -26.29 7.70 3.76
CA HIS A 8 -26.23 6.81 4.90
C HIS A 8 -26.90 5.54 4.42
N ILE A 9 -26.11 4.52 4.08
CA ILE A 9 -26.61 3.16 4.17
C ILE A 9 -26.86 2.97 5.67
N THR A 10 -28.11 3.17 6.08
CA THR A 10 -28.56 2.77 7.41
C THR A 10 -28.61 1.26 7.38
N ILE A 11 -27.47 0.62 7.62
CA ILE A 11 -27.40 -0.82 7.81
C ILE A 11 -28.11 -1.08 9.14
N SER A 12 -29.41 -1.40 9.13
CA SER A 12 -30.14 -1.67 10.36
C SER A 12 -29.64 -2.94 11.05
N THR A 13 -29.08 -3.90 10.30
CA THR A 13 -28.26 -5.02 10.80
C THR A 13 -27.25 -5.50 9.75
N GLN A 14 -26.10 -6.05 10.18
CA GLN A 14 -25.09 -6.65 9.30
C GLN A 14 -25.70 -7.72 8.36
N ASP A 15 -26.69 -8.48 8.84
CA ASP A 15 -27.40 -9.52 8.09
C ASP A 15 -28.21 -8.96 6.93
N GLN A 16 -28.83 -7.79 7.09
CA GLN A 16 -29.55 -7.14 6.00
C GLN A 16 -28.61 -6.68 4.90
N PHE A 17 -27.44 -6.13 5.26
CA PHE A 17 -26.43 -5.75 4.26
C PHE A 17 -25.87 -6.96 3.51
N ILE A 18 -25.62 -8.07 4.22
CA ILE A 18 -25.18 -9.33 3.60
C ILE A 18 -26.27 -9.86 2.66
N ASN A 19 -27.53 -9.90 3.10
CA ASN A 19 -28.65 -10.33 2.26
C ASN A 19 -28.81 -9.43 1.03
N ASP A 20 -28.77 -8.11 1.20
CA ASP A 20 -28.88 -7.17 0.09
C ASP A 20 -27.76 -7.35 -0.93
N ILE A 21 -26.52 -7.65 -0.51
CA ILE A 21 -25.42 -7.90 -1.44
C ILE A 21 -25.52 -9.29 -2.09
N THR A 22 -25.86 -10.32 -1.33
CA THR A 22 -25.88 -11.72 -1.81
C THR A 22 -27.09 -12.03 -2.68
N THR A 23 -28.19 -11.29 -2.52
CA THR A 23 -29.41 -11.46 -3.33
C THR A 23 -29.49 -10.49 -4.51
N LYS A 24 -28.55 -9.54 -4.62
CA LYS A 24 -28.47 -8.63 -5.77
C LYS A 24 -28.33 -9.44 -7.07
N PRO A 25 -29.14 -9.13 -8.11
CA PRO A 25 -28.96 -9.70 -9.43
C PRO A 25 -27.51 -9.50 -9.92
N GLY A 26 -26.93 -10.51 -10.58
CA GLY A 26 -25.50 -10.55 -10.94
C GLY A 26 -24.97 -9.37 -11.76
N GLY A 27 -25.83 -8.50 -12.31
CA GLY A 27 -25.45 -7.26 -13.00
C GLY A 27 -25.60 -5.97 -12.19
N GLU A 28 -26.09 -6.02 -10.96
CA GLU A 28 -26.31 -4.81 -10.14
C GLU A 28 -25.00 -4.30 -9.53
N LEU A 29 -24.17 -5.18 -8.96
CA LEU A 29 -22.83 -4.82 -8.50
C LEU A 29 -21.96 -4.28 -9.63
N THR A 30 -22.08 -4.86 -10.84
CA THR A 30 -21.40 -4.33 -12.04
C THR A 30 -21.89 -2.93 -12.40
N ARG A 31 -23.20 -2.68 -12.32
CA ARG A 31 -23.76 -1.33 -12.56
C ARG A 31 -23.28 -0.33 -11.52
N GLU A 32 -23.26 -0.71 -10.24
CA GLU A 32 -22.74 0.14 -9.16
C GLU A 32 -21.25 0.46 -9.36
N TRP A 33 -20.44 -0.54 -9.71
CA TRP A 33 -19.03 -0.35 -10.06
C TRP A 33 -18.85 0.63 -11.22
N ASN A 34 -19.57 0.43 -12.33
CA ASN A 34 -19.50 1.31 -13.50
C ASN A 34 -19.95 2.74 -13.17
N GLN A 35 -20.90 2.90 -12.23
CA GLN A 35 -21.33 4.21 -11.75
C GLN A 35 -20.26 4.90 -10.90
N ILE A 36 -19.48 4.17 -10.09
CA ILE A 36 -18.35 4.73 -9.33
C ILE A 36 -17.24 5.19 -10.30
N GLN A 37 -17.00 4.42 -11.36
CA GLN A 37 -16.02 4.78 -12.39
C GLN A 37 -16.47 5.99 -13.25
N SER A 38 -17.77 6.31 -13.26
CA SER A 38 -18.29 7.43 -14.03
C SER A 38 -17.92 8.77 -13.37
N PRO A 39 -17.25 9.69 -14.10
CA PRO A 39 -16.91 11.03 -13.61
C PRO A 39 -18.12 11.88 -13.14
N GLN A 40 -19.35 11.48 -13.51
CA GLN A 40 -20.56 12.24 -13.24
C GLN A 40 -21.16 12.04 -11.84
N LYS A 41 -20.89 10.92 -11.15
CA LYS A 41 -21.59 10.59 -9.89
C LYS A 41 -20.95 11.22 -8.64
N TYR A 42 -19.66 11.51 -8.70
CA TYR A 42 -18.98 12.36 -7.75
C TYR A 42 -18.52 13.59 -8.53
N PRO A 43 -19.40 14.59 -8.78
CA PRO A 43 -18.91 15.89 -9.19
C PRO A 43 -17.87 16.26 -8.15
N SER A 44 -16.60 16.28 -8.59
CA SER A 44 -15.45 16.74 -7.84
C SER A 44 -15.94 17.80 -6.87
N VAL A 45 -15.69 17.63 -5.58
CA VAL A 45 -15.90 18.67 -4.58
C VAL A 45 -15.49 19.98 -5.25
N ALA A 46 -16.49 20.76 -5.64
CA ALA A 46 -16.34 21.71 -6.70
C ALA A 46 -15.54 22.86 -6.13
N PHE A 47 -14.20 22.82 -6.22
CA PHE A 47 -13.29 23.96 -6.13
C PHE A 47 -11.79 23.67 -6.32
N GLU A 48 -11.36 22.43 -6.59
CA GLU A 48 -9.99 22.17 -7.02
C GLU A 48 -10.05 21.37 -8.32
N GLN A 49 -9.64 21.97 -9.44
CA GLN A 49 -9.34 21.18 -10.63
C GLN A 49 -8.42 20.04 -10.20
N GLU A 50 -8.69 18.82 -10.66
CA GLU A 50 -7.81 17.65 -10.51
C GLU A 50 -6.48 17.89 -11.25
N GLU A 51 -5.73 18.90 -10.82
CA GLU A 51 -4.42 19.18 -11.35
C GLU A 51 -3.52 18.02 -10.93
N LYS A 52 -3.01 17.33 -11.94
CA LYS A 52 -2.07 16.21 -11.80
C LYS A 52 -0.70 16.65 -12.31
N ARG A 53 -0.39 17.95 -12.24
CA ARG A 53 0.76 18.58 -12.90
C ARG A 53 2.05 18.01 -12.38
N ALA A 54 2.17 17.81 -11.07
CA ALA A 54 3.38 17.23 -10.49
C ALA A 54 3.60 15.80 -11.00
N SER A 55 2.54 15.00 -11.13
CA SER A 55 2.67 13.61 -11.65
C SER A 55 3.02 13.53 -13.13
N LYS A 56 2.67 14.57 -13.91
CA LYS A 56 2.94 14.69 -15.35
C LYS A 56 4.24 15.41 -15.67
N TYR A 57 4.90 15.98 -14.67
CA TYR A 57 6.13 16.74 -14.86
C TYR A 57 7.24 15.82 -15.41
N PRO A 58 7.99 16.21 -16.46
CA PRO A 58 8.95 15.33 -17.14
C PRO A 58 9.93 14.60 -16.20
N ASP A 59 10.47 15.31 -15.21
CA ASP A 59 11.43 14.74 -14.25
C ASP A 59 10.82 13.71 -13.29
N HIS A 60 9.49 13.73 -13.15
CA HIS A 60 8.72 12.85 -12.28
C HIS A 60 8.15 11.63 -13.01
N LEU A 61 8.11 11.64 -14.35
CA LEU A 61 7.57 10.53 -15.13
C LEU A 61 8.27 9.20 -14.83
N ARG A 62 9.59 9.24 -14.55
CA ARG A 62 10.39 8.07 -14.17
C ARG A 62 10.11 7.54 -12.75
N LYS A 63 9.42 8.32 -11.92
CA LYS A 63 9.02 7.92 -10.56
C LYS A 63 7.66 7.20 -10.56
N ASN A 64 6.88 7.31 -11.63
CA ASN A 64 5.60 6.62 -11.76
C ASN A 64 5.81 5.19 -12.28
N ARG A 65 5.21 4.16 -11.64
CA ARG A 65 5.20 2.80 -12.22
C ARG A 65 4.38 2.73 -13.49
N TYR A 66 3.16 3.25 -13.41
CA TYR A 66 2.24 3.31 -14.53
C TYR A 66 2.01 4.76 -14.91
N ARG A 67 2.15 5.07 -16.20
CA ARG A 67 1.84 6.40 -16.75
C ARG A 67 0.35 6.73 -16.70
N SER A 68 -0.50 5.72 -16.71
CA SER A 68 -1.96 5.85 -16.75
C SER A 68 -2.60 6.09 -15.38
N ILE A 69 -1.90 5.72 -14.32
CA ILE A 69 -2.31 6.05 -12.95
C ILE A 69 -1.56 7.35 -12.63
N GLU A 70 -2.20 8.33 -12.00
CA GLU A 70 -1.66 9.68 -11.77
C GLU A 70 -2.16 10.17 -10.40
N LEU A 71 -1.35 10.98 -9.70
CA LEU A 71 -1.72 11.54 -8.40
C LEU A 71 -2.19 12.98 -8.55
N ASN A 72 -3.28 13.30 -7.86
CA ASN A 72 -3.75 14.67 -7.71
C ASN A 72 -2.77 15.49 -6.88
N ASP A 73 -2.54 16.73 -7.28
CA ASP A 73 -1.56 17.62 -6.66
C ASP A 73 -1.94 17.99 -5.22
N PHE A 74 -3.23 17.96 -4.86
CA PHE A 74 -3.73 18.23 -3.50
C PHE A 74 -3.67 17.02 -2.55
N GLN A 75 -3.51 15.80 -3.08
CA GLN A 75 -3.44 14.55 -2.29
C GLN A 75 -2.03 13.98 -2.18
N ARG A 76 -1.06 14.54 -2.91
CA ARG A 76 0.30 14.01 -2.95
C ARG A 76 1.06 14.29 -1.64
N ILE A 77 1.95 13.38 -1.27
CA ILE A 77 2.90 13.60 -0.19
C ILE A 77 4.06 14.46 -0.73
N LEU A 78 4.37 15.55 -0.03
CA LEU A 78 5.48 16.44 -0.35
C LEU A 78 6.76 15.97 0.33
N MET A 79 7.82 15.70 -0.45
CA MET A 79 9.15 15.38 0.07
C MET A 79 10.12 16.57 -0.02
N GLY A 80 10.25 17.36 1.05
CA GLY A 80 11.15 18.52 1.08
C GLY A 80 10.91 19.55 -0.04
N ALA A 81 11.93 20.33 -0.39
CA ALA A 81 11.80 21.53 -1.23
C ALA A 81 11.41 21.28 -2.71
N ASN A 82 11.62 20.07 -3.25
CA ASN A 82 11.33 19.71 -4.65
C ASN A 82 10.35 18.52 -4.76
N GLY A 83 9.57 18.25 -3.71
CA GLY A 83 9.10 16.90 -3.42
C GLY A 83 7.91 16.39 -4.22
N TYR A 84 8.15 15.53 -5.21
CA TYR A 84 7.17 14.58 -5.71
C TYR A 84 7.56 13.15 -5.31
N PHE A 85 6.65 12.49 -4.59
CA PHE A 85 6.71 11.06 -4.33
C PHE A 85 5.50 10.37 -4.93
N ARG A 86 5.80 9.32 -5.70
CA ARG A 86 4.88 8.25 -6.02
C ARG A 86 5.75 7.02 -6.17
N GLY A 87 5.46 5.98 -5.42
CA GLY A 87 6.38 4.85 -5.29
C GLY A 87 6.58 4.10 -6.60
N ASN A 88 7.70 4.31 -7.29
CA ASN A 88 8.35 3.28 -8.10
C ASN A 88 9.84 3.58 -8.33
N TYR A 89 10.65 2.51 -8.49
CA TYR A 89 12.01 2.29 -9.01
C TYR A 89 13.10 3.35 -8.77
N ALA A 90 12.77 4.63 -8.89
CA ALA A 90 13.60 5.79 -8.60
C ALA A 90 13.42 6.38 -7.19
N SER A 91 12.84 5.66 -6.23
CA SER A 91 13.68 5.18 -5.13
C SER A 91 12.92 4.52 -3.96
N VAL A 92 13.35 3.29 -3.66
CA VAL A 92 13.24 2.65 -2.34
C VAL A 92 13.60 3.64 -1.21
N ILE A 93 14.58 4.50 -1.47
CA ILE A 93 15.03 5.59 -0.58
C ILE A 93 13.89 6.60 -0.33
N ASP A 94 13.21 7.10 -1.36
CA ASP A 94 12.11 8.07 -1.23
C ASP A 94 10.93 7.44 -0.47
N PHE A 95 10.59 6.18 -0.73
CA PHE A 95 9.56 5.48 0.07
C PHE A 95 9.93 5.46 1.56
N ARG A 96 11.18 5.13 1.88
CA ARG A 96 11.64 5.12 3.28
C ARG A 96 11.73 6.52 3.88
N LYS A 97 12.09 7.54 3.09
CA LYS A 97 12.03 8.93 3.52
C LYS A 97 10.60 9.34 3.88
N VAL A 98 9.61 8.95 3.08
CA VAL A 98 8.18 9.20 3.39
C VAL A 98 7.80 8.48 4.68
N VAL A 99 8.13 7.19 4.83
CA VAL A 99 7.86 6.43 6.06
C VAL A 99 8.47 7.11 7.30
N LEU A 100 9.67 7.67 7.19
CA LEU A 100 10.33 8.41 8.27
C LEU A 100 9.70 9.80 8.51
N GLN A 101 9.45 10.57 7.44
CA GLN A 101 8.90 11.92 7.49
C GLN A 101 7.50 11.92 8.10
N GLU A 102 6.64 11.02 7.61
CA GLU A 102 5.26 10.86 8.06
C GLU A 102 5.15 10.01 9.33
N LYS A 103 6.29 9.55 9.87
CA LYS A 103 6.39 8.72 11.09
C LYS A 103 5.48 7.49 11.04
N CYS A 104 5.38 6.86 9.87
CA CYS A 104 4.56 5.67 9.69
C CYS A 104 5.06 4.55 10.61
N ALA A 105 4.22 4.09 11.53
CA ALA A 105 4.55 2.97 12.42
C ALA A 105 4.37 1.62 11.72
N VAL A 106 3.49 1.57 10.72
CA VAL A 106 3.11 0.38 9.97
C VAL A 106 3.23 0.66 8.47
N THR A 107 3.74 -0.33 7.75
CA THR A 107 3.68 -0.41 6.29
C THR A 107 2.99 -1.70 5.91
N VAL A 108 2.09 -1.67 4.92
CA VAL A 108 1.34 -2.84 4.43
C VAL A 108 1.61 -2.99 2.93
N ALA A 109 2.14 -4.14 2.53
CA ALA A 109 2.26 -4.56 1.13
C ALA A 109 1.13 -5.55 0.81
N LEU A 110 0.38 -5.24 -0.25
CA LEU A 110 -0.70 -6.07 -0.78
C LEU A 110 -0.36 -6.62 -2.17
N CYS A 111 0.92 -6.87 -2.42
CA CYS A 111 1.41 -7.50 -3.64
C CYS A 111 2.76 -8.15 -3.37
N ASN A 112 3.12 -9.15 -4.18
CA ASN A 112 4.46 -9.71 -4.14
C ASN A 112 5.47 -8.77 -4.81
N THR A 113 6.77 -9.11 -4.73
CA THR A 113 7.81 -8.40 -5.51
C THR A 113 7.66 -8.71 -7.00
N TYR A 114 7.38 -9.97 -7.33
CA TYR A 114 7.11 -10.45 -8.68
C TYR A 114 5.85 -11.31 -8.69
N GLU A 115 5.11 -11.25 -9.79
CA GLU A 115 3.93 -12.08 -10.04
C GLU A 115 3.97 -12.63 -11.46
N GLU A 116 3.42 -13.83 -11.64
CA GLU A 116 3.32 -14.47 -12.94
C GLU A 116 2.22 -13.81 -13.78
N ALA A 117 2.55 -13.43 -15.01
CA ALA A 117 1.63 -12.89 -15.99
C ALA A 117 1.70 -13.70 -17.29
N ILE A 118 0.64 -13.69 -18.08
CA ILE A 118 0.63 -14.29 -19.43
C ILE A 118 0.79 -13.17 -20.45
N GLU A 119 1.91 -13.17 -21.17
CA GLU A 119 2.20 -12.23 -22.27
C GLU A 119 2.47 -13.03 -23.55
N GLY A 120 1.68 -12.79 -24.61
CA GLY A 120 1.81 -13.51 -25.87
C GLY A 120 1.62 -15.04 -25.76
N GLY A 121 0.80 -15.49 -24.80
CA GLY A 121 0.57 -16.91 -24.53
C GLY A 121 1.69 -17.61 -23.75
N LYS A 122 2.68 -16.86 -23.23
CA LYS A 122 3.76 -17.40 -22.40
C LYS A 122 3.70 -16.82 -21.00
N SER A 123 4.04 -17.66 -20.02
CA SER A 123 4.29 -17.22 -18.65
C SER A 123 5.53 -16.35 -18.58
N VAL A 124 5.39 -15.17 -17.97
CA VAL A 124 6.47 -14.23 -17.70
C VAL A 124 6.37 -13.72 -16.26
N MET A 125 7.49 -13.57 -15.58
CA MET A 125 7.54 -12.96 -14.24
C MET A 125 7.58 -11.44 -14.39
N LYS A 126 6.54 -10.76 -13.91
CA LYS A 126 6.41 -9.31 -13.94
C LYS A 126 6.68 -8.74 -12.57
N GLU A 127 7.52 -7.71 -12.51
CA GLU A 127 7.77 -7.04 -11.25
C GLU A 127 6.62 -6.11 -10.86
N LYS A 128 6.21 -6.25 -9.60
CA LYS A 128 5.08 -5.57 -8.99
C LYS A 128 5.51 -4.55 -7.95
N SER A 129 6.57 -4.85 -7.21
CA SER A 129 7.20 -3.96 -6.23
C SER A 129 8.70 -4.22 -6.21
N ALA A 130 9.51 -3.18 -6.04
CA ALA A 130 10.93 -3.36 -5.74
C ALA A 130 11.09 -3.86 -4.29
N GLN A 131 12.12 -4.64 -4.00
CA GLN A 131 12.44 -5.05 -2.62
C GLN A 131 13.04 -3.86 -1.85
N TYR A 132 12.26 -3.27 -0.95
CA TYR A 132 12.65 -2.08 -0.16
C TYR A 132 12.98 -2.39 1.31
N TYR A 133 13.20 -3.66 1.61
CA TYR A 133 13.51 -4.16 2.95
C TYR A 133 14.55 -5.29 2.90
N PRO A 134 15.36 -5.46 3.97
CA PRO A 134 16.22 -6.62 4.11
C PRO A 134 15.39 -7.88 4.42
N VAL A 135 15.70 -8.98 3.74
CA VAL A 135 15.10 -10.30 3.99
C VAL A 135 15.89 -11.13 5.00
N GLU A 136 17.19 -10.85 5.14
CA GLU A 136 18.07 -11.51 6.08
C GLU A 136 18.35 -10.64 7.31
N ARG A 137 18.41 -11.25 8.50
CA ARG A 137 18.71 -10.54 9.75
C ARG A 137 20.15 -10.02 9.82
N THR A 138 21.08 -10.68 9.15
CA THR A 138 22.52 -10.40 9.19
C THR A 138 22.91 -9.25 8.27
N THR A 139 22.10 -8.95 7.26
CA THR A 139 22.47 -8.06 6.18
C THR A 139 21.55 -6.83 6.17
N PRO A 140 22.00 -5.66 6.64
CA PRO A 140 21.19 -4.45 6.61
C PRO A 140 21.00 -3.95 5.17
N LEU A 141 19.85 -3.36 4.87
CA LEU A 141 19.63 -2.66 3.60
C LEU A 141 20.11 -1.21 3.75
N LEU A 142 21.16 -0.84 3.00
CA LEU A 142 21.72 0.52 3.01
C LEU A 142 21.01 1.41 1.99
N LEU A 143 20.48 2.55 2.44
CA LEU A 143 19.66 3.48 1.65
C LEU A 143 20.19 4.91 1.79
N GLY A 144 21.44 5.11 1.38
CA GLY A 144 22.14 6.38 1.51
C GLY A 144 22.37 6.73 2.97
N GLU A 145 21.63 7.71 3.50
CA GLU A 145 21.82 8.25 4.85
C GLU A 145 21.22 7.40 5.97
N PHE A 146 20.44 6.37 5.64
CA PHE A 146 19.90 5.45 6.62
C PHE A 146 20.04 3.99 6.17
N GLN A 147 20.00 3.11 7.15
CA GLN A 147 20.04 1.67 7.00
C GLN A 147 18.81 1.06 7.68
N VAL A 148 18.30 -0.02 7.10
CA VAL A 148 17.17 -0.78 7.62
C VAL A 148 17.68 -2.13 8.09
N LEU A 149 17.37 -2.50 9.34
CA LEU A 149 17.76 -3.77 9.94
C LEU A 149 16.52 -4.61 10.25
N LEU A 150 16.52 -5.87 9.82
CA LEU A 150 15.49 -6.83 10.19
C LEU A 150 15.72 -7.37 11.60
N LYS A 151 14.73 -7.24 12.47
CA LYS A 151 14.79 -7.70 13.87
C LYS A 151 14.00 -8.97 14.11
N LYS A 152 12.83 -9.08 13.48
CA LYS A 152 11.93 -10.23 13.64
C LYS A 152 11.10 -10.42 12.38
N VAL A 153 10.84 -11.69 12.04
CA VAL A 153 9.81 -12.09 11.08
C VAL A 153 8.91 -13.08 11.80
N THR A 154 7.61 -12.98 11.56
CA THR A 154 6.61 -13.97 11.96
C THR A 154 5.65 -14.17 10.81
N GLU A 155 5.26 -15.41 10.54
CA GLU A 155 4.30 -15.74 9.49
C GLU A 155 3.04 -16.33 10.11
N THR A 156 1.90 -15.90 9.61
CA THR A 156 0.59 -16.48 9.90
C THR A 156 0.08 -17.14 8.62
N VAL A 157 -0.22 -18.43 8.70
CA VAL A 157 -0.67 -19.23 7.55
C VAL A 157 -2.16 -19.54 7.71
N TYR A 158 -2.93 -19.16 6.70
CA TYR A 158 -4.36 -19.44 6.59
C TYR A 158 -4.54 -20.58 5.59
N THR A 159 -5.13 -21.68 6.05
CA THR A 159 -5.37 -22.84 5.19
C THR A 159 -6.71 -22.66 4.48
N VAL A 160 -6.69 -22.52 3.16
CA VAL A 160 -7.92 -22.46 2.34
C VAL A 160 -8.44 -23.88 2.11
N ASN A 161 -7.54 -24.77 1.68
CA ASN A 161 -7.78 -26.20 1.52
C ASN A 161 -6.44 -26.97 1.62
N LYS A 162 -6.39 -28.24 1.19
CA LYS A 162 -5.18 -29.08 1.32
C LYS A 162 -3.98 -28.53 0.53
N ASP A 163 -4.23 -27.85 -0.58
CA ASP A 163 -3.21 -27.43 -1.54
C ASP A 163 -3.05 -25.90 -1.61
N GLU A 164 -4.03 -25.14 -1.12
CA GLU A 164 -4.04 -23.68 -1.16
C GLU A 164 -3.92 -23.05 0.23
N ARG A 165 -3.04 -22.06 0.34
CA ARG A 165 -2.78 -21.31 1.57
C ARG A 165 -2.62 -19.83 1.25
N GLU A 166 -2.99 -19.00 2.20
CA GLU A 166 -2.74 -17.55 2.21
C GLU A 166 -1.80 -17.25 3.37
N ILE A 167 -0.85 -16.34 3.19
CA ILE A 167 0.22 -16.10 4.16
C ILE A 167 0.35 -14.62 4.44
N ILE A 168 0.40 -14.25 5.72
CA ILE A 168 0.80 -12.91 6.14
C ILE A 168 2.18 -13.02 6.79
N ALA A 169 3.17 -12.36 6.22
CA ALA A 169 4.47 -12.19 6.84
C ALA A 169 4.56 -10.81 7.53
N VAL A 170 4.91 -10.82 8.81
CA VAL A 170 5.07 -9.62 9.63
C VAL A 170 6.53 -9.46 10.03
N SER A 171 7.17 -8.46 9.44
CA SER A 171 8.55 -8.08 9.71
C SER A 171 8.63 -6.88 10.64
N ARG A 172 9.57 -6.90 11.58
CA ARG A 172 9.90 -5.75 12.44
C ARG A 172 11.25 -5.19 12.03
N PHE A 173 11.25 -3.93 11.63
CA PHE A 173 12.44 -3.21 11.19
C PHE A 173 12.86 -2.15 12.19
N GLU A 174 14.16 -2.00 12.31
CA GLU A 174 14.81 -0.88 12.96
C GLU A 174 15.50 -0.04 11.89
N ILE A 175 15.18 1.26 11.83
CA ILE A 175 15.79 2.19 10.89
C ILE A 175 16.78 3.06 11.66
N ARG A 176 18.03 3.12 11.17
CA ARG A 176 19.11 3.90 11.77
C ARG A 176 19.79 4.78 10.75
N GLU A 177 20.49 5.81 11.19
CA GLU A 177 21.44 6.52 10.34
C GLU A 177 22.54 5.56 9.83
N THR A 178 22.96 5.75 8.59
CA THR A 178 24.17 5.13 8.04
C THR A 178 25.37 5.86 8.62
N GLN A 179 26.40 5.13 9.03
CA GLN A 179 27.58 5.74 9.63
C GLN A 179 28.36 6.55 8.58
N LYS A 180 28.74 7.78 8.92
CA LYS A 180 29.63 8.59 8.09
C LYS A 180 31.11 8.39 8.45
N THR A 181 31.45 7.96 9.68
CA THR A 181 32.83 7.74 10.16
C THR A 181 32.87 6.77 11.36
N GLY A 182 33.90 5.92 11.42
CA GLY A 182 33.98 4.67 12.22
C GLY A 182 34.13 4.77 13.75
N LEU A 183 33.42 5.67 14.44
CA LEU A 183 33.51 5.81 15.91
C LEU A 183 32.30 5.30 16.71
N ARG A 184 31.18 4.95 16.07
CA ARG A 184 30.04 4.31 16.75
C ARG A 184 29.79 2.93 16.17
N ARG A 185 29.49 1.93 17.00
CA ARG A 185 29.17 0.56 16.53
C ARG A 185 27.77 0.44 15.90
N SER A 186 26.92 1.44 16.04
CA SER A 186 25.62 1.55 15.34
C SER A 186 25.23 3.02 15.18
N GLY A 187 24.64 3.39 14.03
CA GLY A 187 24.12 4.74 13.80
C GLY A 187 22.96 5.08 14.74
N LYS A 188 22.58 6.36 14.84
CA LYS A 188 21.45 6.80 15.68
C LYS A 188 20.18 6.08 15.24
N LEU A 189 19.39 5.60 16.21
CA LEU A 189 18.06 5.07 15.95
C LEU A 189 17.15 6.19 15.47
N LEU A 190 16.53 5.98 14.31
CA LEU A 190 15.58 6.91 13.70
C LEU A 190 14.14 6.49 13.95
N HIS A 191 13.83 5.20 13.74
CA HIS A 191 12.44 4.72 13.83
C HIS A 191 12.36 3.19 13.96
N TYR A 192 11.22 2.69 14.45
CA TYR A 192 10.82 1.29 14.33
C TYR A 192 9.61 1.19 13.42
N VAL A 193 9.61 0.20 12.53
CA VAL A 193 8.52 0.00 11.57
C VAL A 193 8.09 -1.45 11.58
N ILE A 194 6.78 -1.68 11.70
CA ILE A 194 6.16 -2.97 11.40
C ILE A 194 5.84 -2.99 9.91
N HIS A 195 6.27 -4.05 9.23
CA HIS A 195 5.98 -4.28 7.82
C HIS A 195 5.16 -5.55 7.70
N VAL A 196 3.94 -5.40 7.21
CA VAL A 196 3.00 -6.48 6.98
C VAL A 196 2.98 -6.74 5.48
N ASN A 197 3.27 -7.97 5.07
CA ASN A 197 3.26 -8.40 3.69
C ASN A 197 2.18 -9.48 3.54
N TYR A 198 1.16 -9.21 2.74
CA TYR A 198 0.22 -10.25 2.34
C TYR A 198 0.81 -11.00 1.14
N GLU A 199 1.44 -12.12 1.46
CA GLU A 199 2.02 -13.02 0.48
C GLU A 199 0.90 -13.84 -0.17
N LEU A 200 0.93 -13.88 -1.50
CA LEU A 200 0.02 -14.67 -2.36
C LEU A 200 -1.32 -14.02 -2.75
N TRP A 201 -1.50 -12.70 -2.57
CA TRP A 201 -2.57 -12.02 -3.31
C TRP A 201 -2.19 -11.93 -4.80
N SER A 202 -2.83 -12.75 -5.63
CA SER A 202 -2.66 -12.75 -7.10
C SER A 202 -3.23 -11.50 -7.77
N ASP A 203 -2.51 -10.98 -8.78
CA ASP A 203 -2.99 -9.97 -9.73
C ASP A 203 -4.34 -10.29 -10.38
N LEU A 204 -4.70 -11.57 -10.48
CA LEU A 204 -5.97 -12.02 -11.04
C LEU A 204 -6.90 -12.50 -9.93
N GLY A 205 -7.99 -11.75 -9.76
CA GLY A 205 -9.06 -12.07 -8.82
C GLY A 205 -8.89 -11.41 -7.46
N VAL A 206 -9.41 -12.09 -6.45
CA VAL A 206 -9.42 -11.64 -5.05
C VAL A 206 -9.01 -12.80 -4.14
N PRO A 207 -8.55 -12.52 -2.90
CA PRO A 207 -8.26 -13.55 -1.92
C PRO A 207 -9.45 -14.48 -1.71
N LYS A 208 -9.17 -15.75 -1.47
CA LYS A 208 -10.18 -16.78 -1.16
C LYS A 208 -10.73 -16.61 0.24
N LEU A 209 -9.91 -16.11 1.17
CA LEU A 209 -10.34 -15.80 2.52
C LEU A 209 -10.33 -14.29 2.75
N THR A 210 -11.36 -13.80 3.42
CA THR A 210 -11.41 -12.41 3.90
C THR A 210 -10.65 -12.23 5.21
N GLN A 211 -10.45 -13.32 5.98
CA GLN A 211 -9.85 -13.27 7.31
C GLN A 211 -8.46 -12.65 7.34
N PRO A 212 -7.52 -12.95 6.41
CA PRO A 212 -6.21 -12.31 6.39
C PRO A 212 -6.31 -10.77 6.32
N ILE A 213 -7.18 -10.23 5.47
CA ILE A 213 -7.37 -8.78 5.34
C ILE A 213 -7.97 -8.17 6.61
N ILE A 214 -8.92 -8.87 7.23
CA ILE A 214 -9.54 -8.45 8.49
C ILE A 214 -8.49 -8.40 9.60
N ASP A 215 -7.62 -9.41 9.69
CA ASP A 215 -6.55 -9.46 10.69
C ASP A 215 -5.50 -8.36 10.44
N ILE A 216 -5.11 -8.12 9.18
CA ILE A 216 -4.24 -6.98 8.83
C ILE A 216 -4.83 -5.66 9.35
N TYR A 217 -6.13 -5.45 9.11
CA TYR A 217 -6.80 -4.23 9.52
C TYR A 217 -6.87 -4.11 11.05
N ASN A 218 -7.41 -5.12 11.73
CA ASN A 218 -7.64 -5.11 13.18
C ASN A 218 -6.34 -5.08 13.99
N GLU A 219 -5.31 -5.81 13.56
CA GLU A 219 -4.07 -5.94 14.34
C GLU A 219 -3.09 -4.79 14.08
N PHE A 220 -3.08 -4.20 12.88
CA PHE A 220 -2.04 -3.25 12.48
C PHE A 220 -2.58 -1.89 12.02
N VAL A 221 -3.62 -1.86 11.21
CA VAL A 221 -4.12 -0.60 10.61
C VAL A 221 -4.92 0.21 11.63
N GLU A 222 -5.99 -0.37 12.18
CA GLU A 222 -6.88 0.31 13.12
C GLU A 222 -6.14 0.79 14.39
N PRO A 223 -5.28 -0.01 15.05
CA PRO A 223 -4.55 0.46 16.22
C PRO A 223 -3.54 1.59 15.90
N SER A 224 -3.00 1.63 14.68
CA SER A 224 -2.11 2.72 14.25
C SER A 224 -2.89 4.00 14.01
N ILE A 225 -4.04 3.92 13.32
CA ILE A 225 -4.93 5.05 13.09
C ILE A 225 -5.44 5.61 14.42
N ALA A 226 -5.84 4.76 15.36
CA ALA A 226 -6.29 5.16 16.69
C ALA A 226 -5.23 5.95 17.48
N LYS A 227 -3.94 5.78 17.14
CA LYS A 227 -2.81 6.51 17.73
C LYS A 227 -2.39 7.75 16.92
N ASN A 228 -3.17 8.13 15.89
CA ASN A 228 -2.82 9.16 14.92
C ASN A 228 -1.47 8.90 14.21
N CYS A 229 -1.11 7.64 14.00
CA CYS A 229 0.08 7.24 13.25
C CYS A 229 -0.34 6.81 11.83
N PRO A 230 0.08 7.52 10.78
CA PRO A 230 -0.21 7.12 9.41
C PRO A 230 0.28 5.70 9.10
N VAL A 231 -0.46 5.00 8.25
CA VAL A 231 -0.10 3.68 7.74
C VAL A 231 0.21 3.81 6.26
N ALA A 232 1.41 3.39 5.83
CA ALA A 232 1.73 3.37 4.41
C ALA A 232 1.26 2.04 3.81
N ILE A 233 0.20 2.09 3.00
CA ILE A 233 -0.34 0.92 2.29
C ILE A 233 0.05 1.04 0.83
N HIS A 234 0.55 -0.04 0.23
CA HIS A 234 0.80 -0.07 -1.20
C HIS A 234 0.55 -1.46 -1.78
N CYS A 235 0.34 -1.47 -3.09
CA CYS A 235 0.42 -2.65 -3.94
C CYS A 235 1.41 -2.32 -5.07
N SER A 236 1.00 -2.47 -6.32
CA SER A 236 1.85 -2.17 -7.48
C SER A 236 1.72 -0.73 -8.02
N ALA A 237 0.51 -0.16 -8.09
CA ALA A 237 0.20 1.02 -8.91
C ALA A 237 0.41 2.41 -8.27
#